data_AF-A0AAU8CY38-F1
#
_entry.id   AF-A0AAU8CY38-F1
#
_cell.length_a   1.000
_cell.length_b   1.000
_cell.length_c   1.000
_cell.angle_alpha   90.00
_cell.angle_beta   90.00
_cell.angle_gamma   90.00
#
_symmetry.space_group_name_H-M   'P 1'
#
loop_
_entity.id
_entity.type
_entity.pdbx_description
1 polymer ?
#
loop_
_entity_poly.entity_id
_entity_poly.type
_entity_poly.pdbx_seq_one_letter_code
_entity_poly.pdbx_strand_id
1 'polypeptide(L)'
;MSTVFGKTSEIYGRIINDIAPDLIKEKYTFEELSEFERKSLNEETGREYSGRVYWTEMLNRAHMASVASVFRTTRWIEVAIREHEAGSLYGCASACRSLIESAGDIGHSLSPVAHTLARIKEAVKAEISGHAPDAMIISKELEDSLIHFSHARKVAKTEIAPDSHKAMQTFKYIDYVDRMKIPGVKPLYAKLCEIVHPAADSVSVTFVSEDGAWLADPRNESAVLETLLSERRSTLSGVVMASYNAPLLILKTLHSFDLFTKLSGLRKYGFDDIPEWQKIASALRS
;
A
#
# COMPACT_ATOMS: atom_id res chain seq x y z
N MET A 1 1.92 18.95 -3.01
CA MET A 1 2.74 17.71 -3.03
C MET A 1 4.22 18.00 -2.83
N SER A 2 4.88 18.79 -3.70
CA SER A 2 6.32 19.09 -3.59
C SER A 2 6.75 19.74 -2.27
N THR A 3 5.95 20.66 -1.73
CA THR A 3 6.27 21.37 -0.48
C THR A 3 6.47 20.42 0.71
N VAL A 4 5.57 19.44 0.85
CA VAL A 4 5.59 18.47 1.96
C VAL A 4 6.46 17.26 1.64
N PHE A 5 6.32 16.69 0.44
CA PHE A 5 6.88 15.39 0.08
C PHE A 5 8.03 15.44 -0.94
N GLY A 6 8.49 16.63 -1.32
CA GLY A 6 9.56 16.81 -2.32
C GLY A 6 9.10 16.67 -3.77
N LYS A 7 9.89 17.26 -4.67
CA LYS A 7 9.58 17.34 -6.11
C LYS A 7 9.51 15.98 -6.80
N THR A 8 10.32 15.03 -6.34
CA THR A 8 10.32 13.63 -6.81
C THR A 8 8.97 12.95 -6.61
N SER A 9 8.18 13.38 -5.62
CA SER A 9 6.88 12.79 -5.33
C SER A 9 5.77 13.23 -6.30
N GLU A 10 5.95 14.36 -7.02
CA GLU A 10 4.93 14.91 -7.93
C GLU A 10 4.54 13.95 -9.07
N ILE A 11 5.47 13.08 -9.48
CA ILE A 11 5.19 12.10 -10.53
C ILE A 11 4.06 11.15 -10.13
N TYR A 12 3.99 10.77 -8.85
CA TYR A 12 2.92 9.90 -8.37
C TYR A 12 1.57 10.60 -8.43
N GLY A 13 1.49 11.89 -8.07
CA GLY A 13 0.26 12.66 -8.24
C GLY A 13 -0.24 12.68 -9.68
N ARG A 14 0.67 12.84 -10.66
CA ARG A 14 0.32 12.76 -12.09
C ARG A 14 -0.16 11.37 -12.50
N ILE A 15 0.57 10.32 -12.11
CA ILE A 15 0.20 8.93 -12.40
C ILE A 15 -1.19 8.62 -11.84
N ILE A 16 -1.45 8.96 -10.57
CA ILE A 16 -2.73 8.65 -9.92
C ILE A 16 -3.88 9.41 -10.59
N ASN A 17 -3.71 10.70 -10.89
CA ASN A 17 -4.73 11.48 -11.60
C ASN A 17 -5.08 10.87 -12.97
N ASP A 18 -4.08 10.32 -13.66
CA ASP A 18 -4.25 9.70 -14.97
C ASP A 18 -4.96 8.33 -14.92
N ILE A 19 -4.85 7.58 -13.81
CA ILE A 19 -5.42 6.22 -13.71
C ILE A 19 -6.69 6.14 -12.86
N ALA A 20 -6.90 7.07 -11.91
CA ALA A 20 -8.02 7.03 -10.98
C ALA A 20 -9.41 6.91 -11.64
N PRO A 21 -9.70 7.61 -12.77
CA PRO A 21 -10.98 7.45 -13.47
C PRO A 21 -11.23 6.03 -13.99
N ASP A 22 -10.18 5.27 -14.30
CA ASP A 22 -10.30 3.89 -14.75
C ASP A 22 -10.44 2.92 -13.55
N LEU A 23 -9.73 3.18 -12.45
CA LEU A 23 -9.77 2.32 -11.25
C LEU A 23 -11.17 2.21 -10.63
N ILE A 24 -11.99 3.27 -10.70
CA ILE A 24 -13.34 3.28 -10.11
C ILE A 24 -14.39 2.51 -10.92
N LYS A 25 -14.05 2.04 -12.13
CA LYS A 25 -14.99 1.33 -13.02
C LYS A 25 -15.11 -0.15 -12.69
N GLU A 26 -14.13 -0.69 -11.97
CA GLU A 26 -14.04 -2.12 -11.68
C GLU A 26 -15.05 -2.59 -10.65
N LYS A 27 -15.50 -3.84 -10.82
CA LYS A 27 -16.39 -4.54 -9.89
C LYS A 27 -15.76 -5.88 -9.54
N TYR A 28 -15.81 -6.24 -8.27
CA TYR A 28 -15.25 -7.50 -7.78
C TYR A 28 -16.38 -8.40 -7.30
N THR A 29 -16.33 -9.66 -7.71
CA THR A 29 -17.25 -10.72 -7.27
C THR A 29 -16.44 -11.86 -6.69
N PHE A 30 -16.94 -12.43 -5.59
CA PHE A 30 -16.37 -13.57 -4.90
C PHE A 30 -17.48 -14.61 -4.76
N GLU A 31 -17.17 -15.87 -5.06
CA GLU A 31 -18.10 -16.98 -4.95
C GLU A 31 -18.35 -17.30 -3.47
N GLU A 32 -19.61 -17.58 -3.13
CA GLU A 32 -19.95 -18.07 -1.80
C GLU A 32 -19.30 -19.43 -1.56
N LEU A 33 -18.72 -19.62 -0.37
CA LEU A 33 -17.92 -20.81 -0.07
C LEU A 33 -18.71 -22.12 -0.28
N SER A 34 -19.97 -22.15 0.13
CA SER A 34 -20.83 -23.33 -0.03
C SER A 34 -21.08 -23.68 -1.50
N GLU A 35 -21.25 -22.68 -2.36
CA GLU A 35 -21.41 -22.89 -3.80
C GLU A 35 -20.11 -23.32 -4.47
N PHE A 36 -18.99 -22.72 -4.03
CA PHE A 36 -17.65 -23.15 -4.44
C PHE A 36 -17.43 -24.63 -4.10
N GLU A 37 -17.63 -25.04 -2.85
CA GLU A 37 -17.46 -26.43 -2.41
C GLU A 37 -18.35 -27.38 -3.21
N ARG A 38 -19.64 -27.05 -3.35
CA ARG A 38 -20.62 -27.87 -4.08
C ARG A 38 -20.21 -28.11 -5.53
N LYS A 39 -19.79 -27.07 -6.25
CA LYS A 39 -19.40 -27.17 -7.67
C LYS A 39 -18.02 -27.80 -7.86
N SER A 40 -17.11 -27.61 -6.90
CA SER A 40 -15.76 -28.19 -6.92
C SER A 40 -15.77 -29.72 -6.79
N LEU A 41 -16.82 -30.30 -6.20
CA LEU A 41 -17.00 -31.75 -6.07
C LEU A 41 -17.52 -32.44 -7.35
N ASN A 42 -17.83 -31.70 -8.42
CA ASN A 42 -18.26 -32.30 -9.68
C ASN A 42 -17.10 -33.07 -10.34
N GLU A 43 -17.29 -34.36 -10.63
CA GLU A 43 -16.21 -35.23 -11.12
C GLU A 43 -15.67 -34.83 -12.50
N GLU A 44 -16.52 -34.27 -13.37
CA GLU A 44 -16.15 -33.90 -14.75
C GLU A 44 -15.53 -32.50 -14.83
N THR A 45 -16.06 -31.54 -14.08
CA THR A 45 -15.75 -30.10 -14.25
C THR A 45 -15.22 -29.43 -12.99
N GLY A 46 -15.28 -30.10 -11.84
CA GLY A 46 -15.00 -29.51 -10.53
C GLY A 46 -13.58 -28.98 -10.40
N ARG A 47 -12.59 -29.66 -11.00
CA ARG A 47 -11.19 -29.21 -10.99
C ARG A 47 -10.99 -27.91 -11.76
N GLU A 48 -11.46 -27.85 -13.01
CA GLU A 48 -11.36 -26.66 -13.86
C GLU A 48 -12.16 -25.49 -13.26
N TYR A 49 -13.32 -25.78 -12.68
CA TYR A 49 -14.10 -24.81 -11.92
C TYR A 49 -13.29 -24.26 -10.74
N SER A 50 -12.69 -25.13 -9.93
CA SER A 50 -11.93 -24.74 -8.73
C SER A 50 -10.77 -23.80 -9.08
N GLY A 51 -9.94 -24.20 -10.05
CA GLY A 51 -8.76 -23.42 -10.47
C GLY A 51 -9.14 -22.05 -11.02
N ARG A 52 -10.18 -22.01 -11.87
CA ARG A 52 -10.71 -20.77 -12.43
C ARG A 52 -11.23 -19.83 -11.35
N VAL A 53 -12.05 -20.30 -10.42
CA VAL A 53 -12.59 -19.46 -9.34
C VAL A 53 -11.45 -18.97 -8.44
N TYR A 54 -10.59 -19.88 -7.97
CA TYR A 54 -9.46 -19.54 -7.11
C TYR A 54 -8.60 -18.43 -7.72
N TRP A 55 -8.15 -18.61 -8.96
CA TRP A 55 -7.26 -17.64 -9.59
C TRP A 55 -7.96 -16.35 -10.02
N THR A 56 -9.21 -16.42 -10.48
CA THR A 56 -9.98 -15.20 -10.77
C THR A 56 -10.13 -14.34 -9.52
N GLU A 57 -10.48 -14.95 -8.39
CA GLU A 57 -10.62 -14.21 -7.15
C GLU A 57 -9.27 -13.72 -6.58
N MET A 58 -8.19 -14.48 -6.75
CA MET A 58 -6.85 -14.05 -6.38
C MET A 58 -6.43 -12.79 -7.15
N LEU A 59 -6.70 -12.75 -8.47
CA LEU A 59 -6.46 -11.55 -9.28
C LEU A 59 -7.39 -10.40 -8.84
N ASN A 60 -8.65 -10.66 -8.52
CA ASN A 60 -9.58 -9.65 -7.99
C ASN A 60 -9.06 -9.06 -6.67
N ARG A 61 -8.59 -9.91 -5.73
CA ARG A 61 -8.00 -9.46 -4.46
C ARG A 61 -6.75 -8.62 -4.69
N ALA A 62 -5.87 -9.00 -5.61
CA ALA A 62 -4.68 -8.23 -5.96
C ALA A 62 -5.03 -6.85 -6.55
N HIS A 63 -6.00 -6.79 -7.47
CA HIS A 63 -6.47 -5.54 -8.03
C HIS A 63 -7.13 -4.65 -6.97
N MET A 64 -8.09 -5.20 -6.20
CA MET A 64 -8.80 -4.50 -5.14
C MET A 64 -7.85 -3.95 -4.08
N ALA A 65 -6.87 -4.74 -3.63
CA ALA A 65 -5.86 -4.30 -2.67
C ALA A 65 -5.00 -3.15 -3.22
N SER A 66 -4.66 -3.20 -4.51
CA SER A 66 -3.89 -2.15 -5.17
C SER A 66 -4.68 -0.85 -5.29
N VAL A 67 -5.96 -0.93 -5.68
CA VAL A 67 -6.88 0.20 -5.75
C VAL A 67 -7.06 0.84 -4.37
N ALA A 68 -7.34 0.03 -3.35
CA ALA A 68 -7.50 0.50 -1.99
C ALA A 68 -6.21 1.18 -1.48
N SER A 69 -5.04 0.61 -1.77
CA SER A 69 -3.74 1.21 -1.44
C SER A 69 -3.56 2.57 -2.09
N VAL A 70 -3.78 2.67 -3.41
CA VAL A 70 -3.65 3.94 -4.16
C VAL A 70 -4.53 5.02 -3.56
N PHE A 71 -5.81 4.73 -3.33
CA PHE A 71 -6.74 5.72 -2.78
C PHE A 71 -6.39 6.08 -1.32
N ARG A 72 -6.10 5.09 -0.47
CA ARG A 72 -5.73 5.32 0.95
C ARG A 72 -4.47 6.18 1.06
N THR A 73 -3.43 5.87 0.29
CA THR A 73 -2.20 6.68 0.24
C THR A 73 -2.48 8.10 -0.24
N THR A 74 -3.31 8.26 -1.28
CA THR A 74 -3.67 9.58 -1.81
C THR A 74 -4.40 10.42 -0.76
N ARG A 75 -5.32 9.83 0.01
CA ARG A 75 -6.01 10.54 1.09
C ARG A 75 -5.07 11.00 2.20
N TRP A 76 -4.09 10.19 2.61
CA TRP A 76 -3.11 10.63 3.61
C TRP A 76 -2.23 11.78 3.11
N ILE A 77 -1.85 11.75 1.83
CA ILE A 77 -1.08 12.83 1.20
C ILE A 77 -1.91 14.12 1.13
N GLU A 78 -3.18 14.03 0.73
CA GLU A 78 -4.09 15.18 0.69
C GLU A 78 -4.29 15.80 2.07
N VAL A 79 -4.50 14.99 3.11
CA VAL A 79 -4.62 15.49 4.48
C VAL A 79 -3.32 16.18 4.90
N ALA A 80 -2.15 15.58 4.69
CA ALA A 80 -0.88 16.20 5.06
C ALA A 80 -0.67 17.56 4.36
N ILE A 81 -1.02 17.66 3.08
CA ILE A 81 -0.93 18.93 2.32
C ILE A 81 -1.90 19.97 2.91
N ARG A 82 -3.17 19.60 3.12
CA ARG A 82 -4.17 20.50 3.68
C ARG A 82 -3.78 21.02 5.06
N GLU A 83 -3.31 20.13 5.93
CA GLU A 83 -2.91 20.51 7.29
C GLU A 83 -1.65 21.39 7.29
N HIS A 84 -0.71 21.13 6.38
CA HIS A 84 0.42 22.02 6.15
C HIS A 84 -0.02 23.41 5.68
N GLU A 85 -0.94 23.50 4.69
CA GLU A 85 -1.48 24.78 4.21
C GLU A 85 -2.23 25.54 5.31
N ALA A 86 -2.83 24.84 6.26
CA ALA A 86 -3.48 25.42 7.43
C ALA A 86 -2.50 25.78 8.57
N GLY A 87 -1.19 25.48 8.44
CA GLY A 87 -0.19 25.69 9.49
C GLY A 87 -0.34 24.75 10.69
N SER A 88 -1.08 23.65 10.54
CA SER A 88 -1.43 22.68 11.59
C SER A 88 -0.32 21.64 11.76
N LEU A 89 0.53 21.83 12.76
CA LEU A 89 1.61 20.88 13.07
C LEU A 89 1.05 19.49 13.41
N TYR A 90 0.09 19.42 14.33
CA TYR A 90 -0.49 18.16 14.79
C TYR A 90 -1.20 17.41 13.66
N GLY A 91 -1.96 18.13 12.83
CA GLY A 91 -2.65 17.54 11.69
C GLY A 91 -1.68 16.98 10.66
N CYS A 92 -0.65 17.75 10.29
CA CYS A 92 0.35 17.31 9.33
C CYS A 92 1.18 16.13 9.88
N ALA A 93 1.56 16.18 11.16
CA ALA A 93 2.33 15.12 11.81
C ALA A 93 1.52 13.82 11.90
N SER A 94 0.23 13.90 12.25
CA SER A 94 -0.68 12.76 12.30
C SER A 94 -0.82 12.10 10.92
N ALA A 95 -1.04 12.89 9.87
CA ALA A 95 -1.15 12.39 8.51
C ALA A 95 0.15 11.73 8.02
N CYS A 96 1.31 12.34 8.28
CA CYS A 96 2.60 11.76 7.92
C CYS A 96 2.88 10.45 8.68
N ARG A 97 2.51 10.37 9.96
CA ARG A 97 2.62 9.15 10.76
C ARG A 97 1.77 8.02 10.17
N SER A 98 0.51 8.30 9.88
CA SER A 98 -0.40 7.31 9.27
C SER A 98 0.02 6.89 7.86
N LEU A 99 0.63 7.80 7.08
CA LEU A 99 1.22 7.46 5.79
C LEU A 99 2.38 6.44 5.94
N ILE A 100 3.27 6.63 6.92
CA ILE A 100 4.37 5.68 7.20
C ILE A 100 3.80 4.31 7.61
N GLU A 101 2.79 4.28 8.49
CA GLU A 101 2.13 3.04 8.89
C GLU A 101 1.49 2.33 7.69
N SER A 102 0.78 3.08 6.84
CA SER A 102 0.20 2.56 5.61
C SER A 102 1.25 2.05 4.63
N ALA A 103 2.41 2.71 4.51
CA ALA A 103 3.50 2.26 3.67
C ALA A 103 4.07 0.91 4.14
N GLY A 104 4.13 0.70 5.47
CA GLY A 104 4.58 -0.57 6.05
C GLY A 104 3.60 -1.72 5.81
N ASP A 105 2.30 -1.47 5.94
CA ASP A 105 1.24 -2.44 5.63
C ASP A 105 1.22 -2.82 4.13
N ILE A 106 1.28 -1.81 3.24
CA ILE A 106 1.39 -2.00 1.79
C ILE A 106 2.66 -2.79 1.47
N GLY A 107 3.78 -2.38 2.04
CA GLY A 107 5.06 -3.06 1.87
C GLY A 107 4.97 -4.53 2.24
N HIS A 108 4.53 -4.81 3.45
CA HIS A 108 4.42 -6.17 3.97
C HIS A 108 3.56 -7.06 3.08
N SER A 109 2.38 -6.56 2.69
CA SER A 109 1.34 -7.39 2.08
C SER A 109 1.40 -7.41 0.55
N LEU A 110 1.90 -6.36 -0.10
CA LEU A 110 1.78 -6.20 -1.55
C LEU A 110 3.10 -6.27 -2.31
N SER A 111 4.25 -6.07 -1.65
CA SER A 111 5.56 -6.17 -2.32
C SER A 111 5.79 -7.49 -3.08
N PRO A 112 5.43 -8.69 -2.55
CA PRO A 112 5.68 -9.95 -3.28
C PRO A 112 4.71 -10.21 -4.43
N VAL A 113 3.55 -9.53 -4.47
CA VAL A 113 2.41 -9.92 -5.31
C VAL A 113 2.74 -9.82 -6.81
N ALA A 114 3.26 -8.67 -7.25
CA ALA A 114 3.50 -8.43 -8.67
C ALA A 114 4.52 -9.41 -9.27
N HIS A 115 5.61 -9.68 -8.53
CA HIS A 115 6.63 -10.62 -8.96
C HIS A 115 6.13 -12.06 -8.97
N THR A 116 5.40 -12.48 -7.92
CA THR A 116 4.81 -13.81 -7.86
C THR A 116 3.87 -14.05 -9.03
N LEU A 117 2.91 -13.13 -9.28
CA LEU A 117 1.97 -13.23 -10.39
C LEU A 117 2.67 -13.28 -11.75
N ALA A 118 3.70 -12.45 -11.95
CA ALA A 118 4.47 -12.47 -13.19
C ALA A 118 5.12 -13.83 -13.46
N ARG A 119 5.72 -14.45 -12.44
CA ARG A 119 6.42 -15.73 -12.54
C ARG A 119 5.50 -16.91 -12.88
N ILE A 120 4.24 -16.84 -12.48
CA ILE A 120 3.25 -17.91 -12.69
C ILE A 120 2.18 -17.52 -13.73
N LYS A 121 2.42 -16.48 -14.53
CA LYS A 121 1.44 -15.87 -15.43
C LYS A 121 0.77 -16.90 -16.36
N GLU A 122 1.54 -17.71 -17.09
CA GLU A 122 0.97 -18.67 -18.05
C GLU A 122 0.19 -19.79 -17.37
N ALA A 123 0.68 -20.28 -16.22
CA ALA A 123 -0.02 -21.24 -15.38
C ALA A 123 -1.38 -20.70 -14.92
N VAL A 124 -1.42 -19.47 -14.41
CA VAL A 124 -2.67 -18.82 -13.96
C VAL A 124 -3.63 -18.58 -15.12
N LYS A 125 -3.13 -18.21 -16.31
CA LYS A 125 -3.98 -18.09 -17.51
C LYS A 125 -4.57 -19.44 -17.94
N ALA A 126 -3.80 -20.52 -17.83
CA ALA A 126 -4.28 -21.86 -18.10
C ALA A 126 -5.40 -22.26 -17.13
N GLU A 127 -5.24 -21.97 -15.83
CA GLU A 127 -6.27 -22.22 -14.80
C GLU A 127 -7.56 -21.43 -15.07
N ILE A 128 -7.46 -20.12 -15.34
CA ILE A 128 -8.62 -19.26 -15.60
C ILE A 128 -9.37 -19.70 -16.87
N SER A 129 -8.64 -20.14 -17.89
CA SER A 129 -9.25 -20.61 -19.15
C SER A 129 -9.79 -22.03 -19.09
N GLY A 130 -9.54 -22.77 -18.00
CA GLY A 130 -9.94 -24.18 -17.85
C GLY A 130 -9.04 -25.17 -18.61
N HIS A 131 -7.91 -24.72 -19.15
CA HIS A 131 -7.00 -25.57 -19.94
C HIS A 131 -5.75 -26.03 -19.18
N ALA A 132 -5.74 -25.92 -17.84
CA ALA A 132 -4.61 -26.38 -17.05
C ALA A 132 -4.42 -27.90 -17.23
N PRO A 133 -3.22 -28.40 -17.59
CA PRO A 133 -3.01 -29.83 -17.82
C PRO A 133 -2.85 -30.64 -16.52
N ASP A 134 -2.39 -30.00 -15.45
CA ASP A 134 -1.94 -30.65 -14.22
C ASP A 134 -2.84 -30.35 -13.01
N ALA A 135 -2.41 -30.80 -11.83
CA ALA A 135 -3.03 -30.46 -10.56
C ALA A 135 -3.13 -28.93 -10.38
N MET A 136 -4.20 -28.50 -9.71
CA MET A 136 -4.48 -27.09 -9.45
C MET A 136 -3.32 -26.42 -8.72
N ILE A 137 -2.85 -25.30 -9.25
CA ILE A 137 -1.77 -24.53 -8.64
C ILE A 137 -2.36 -23.66 -7.52
N ILE A 138 -1.85 -23.84 -6.31
CA ILE A 138 -2.25 -23.07 -5.11
C ILE A 138 -1.07 -22.19 -4.68
N SER A 139 -1.37 -20.93 -4.32
CA SER A 139 -0.37 -20.01 -3.80
C SER A 139 -0.80 -19.48 -2.43
N LYS A 140 -0.66 -20.33 -1.41
CA LYS A 140 -1.06 -20.02 -0.03
C LYS A 140 -0.42 -18.73 0.49
N GLU A 141 0.87 -18.53 0.23
CA GLU A 141 1.57 -17.32 0.69
C GLU A 141 1.01 -16.04 0.04
N LEU A 142 0.70 -16.09 -1.26
CA LEU A 142 0.10 -14.97 -1.96
C LEU A 142 -1.31 -14.68 -1.44
N GLU A 143 -2.09 -15.74 -1.22
CA GLU A 143 -3.46 -15.67 -0.70
C GLU A 143 -3.48 -15.09 0.71
N ASP A 144 -2.69 -15.63 1.62
CA ASP A 144 -2.57 -15.14 2.99
C ASP A 144 -2.12 -13.67 3.01
N SER A 145 -1.21 -13.25 2.11
CA SER A 145 -0.76 -11.86 1.99
C SER A 145 -1.87 -10.90 1.54
N LEU A 146 -2.68 -11.31 0.55
CA LEU A 146 -3.80 -10.51 0.04
C LEU A 146 -4.98 -10.47 1.03
N ILE A 147 -5.24 -11.58 1.72
CA ILE A 147 -6.22 -11.66 2.80
C ILE A 147 -5.79 -10.75 3.96
N HIS A 148 -4.50 -10.80 4.34
CA HIS A 148 -3.95 -9.92 5.37
C HIS A 148 -4.21 -8.45 5.06
N PHE A 149 -3.88 -8.01 3.85
CA PHE A 149 -4.13 -6.63 3.46
C PHE A 149 -5.61 -6.19 3.59
N SER A 150 -6.54 -7.08 3.26
CA SER A 150 -7.97 -6.75 3.14
C SER A 150 -8.79 -7.01 4.40
N HIS A 151 -8.39 -7.97 5.23
CA HIS A 151 -9.17 -8.48 6.36
C HIS A 151 -8.44 -8.37 7.71
N ALA A 152 -7.13 -8.10 7.73
CA ALA A 152 -6.41 -8.05 8.99
C ALA A 152 -6.97 -6.97 9.91
N ARG A 153 -7.35 -7.39 11.12
CA ARG A 153 -7.89 -6.50 12.14
C ARG A 153 -7.38 -6.87 13.52
N LYS A 154 -7.72 -6.05 14.51
CA LYS A 154 -7.56 -6.44 15.91
C LYS A 154 -8.53 -7.60 16.20
N VAL A 155 -7.98 -8.72 16.60
CA VAL A 155 -8.71 -9.95 16.96
C VAL A 155 -8.66 -10.10 18.48
N ALA A 156 -9.78 -10.48 19.09
CA ALA A 156 -9.82 -10.71 20.54
C ALA A 156 -9.01 -11.96 20.89
N LYS A 157 -8.45 -12.03 22.11
CA LYS A 157 -7.65 -13.18 22.55
C LYS A 157 -8.41 -14.52 22.49
N THR A 158 -9.74 -14.48 22.62
CA THR A 158 -10.63 -15.64 22.62
C THR A 158 -11.17 -15.97 21.23
N GLU A 159 -10.93 -15.12 20.24
CA GLU A 159 -11.45 -15.29 18.89
C GLU A 159 -10.50 -16.18 18.07
N ILE A 160 -11.06 -17.24 17.46
CA ILE A 160 -10.31 -18.13 16.57
C ILE A 160 -10.36 -17.52 15.17
N ALA A 161 -9.23 -16.97 14.73
CA ALA A 161 -9.07 -16.43 13.38
C ALA A 161 -7.74 -16.93 12.77
N PRO A 162 -7.66 -17.10 11.43
CA PRO A 162 -6.40 -17.35 10.74
C PRO A 162 -5.38 -16.23 11.00
N ASP A 163 -4.10 -16.52 10.90
CA ASP A 163 -3.05 -15.50 11.11
C ASP A 163 -3.12 -14.37 10.06
N SER A 164 -3.53 -14.69 8.84
CA SER A 164 -3.82 -13.71 7.78
C SER A 164 -4.99 -12.77 8.10
N HIS A 165 -5.74 -12.97 9.18
CA HIS A 165 -6.79 -12.04 9.61
C HIS A 165 -6.39 -11.21 10.84
N LYS A 166 -5.17 -11.40 11.36
CA LYS A 166 -4.68 -10.74 12.57
C LYS A 166 -3.75 -9.59 12.18
N ALA A 167 -4.15 -8.36 12.49
CA ALA A 167 -3.31 -7.20 12.29
C ALA A 167 -1.99 -7.33 13.08
N MET A 168 -0.88 -6.99 12.42
CA MET A 168 0.40 -6.95 13.08
C MET A 168 0.47 -5.77 14.06
N GLN A 169 1.35 -5.88 15.05
CA GLN A 169 1.71 -4.73 15.88
C GLN A 169 2.37 -3.66 15.02
N THR A 170 2.00 -2.39 15.23
CA THR A 170 2.45 -1.27 14.41
C THR A 170 3.97 -1.20 14.20
N PHE A 171 4.76 -1.47 15.24
CA PHE A 171 6.23 -1.45 15.12
C PHE A 171 6.76 -2.41 14.05
N LYS A 172 6.07 -3.53 13.79
CA LYS A 172 6.47 -4.47 12.73
C LYS A 172 6.29 -3.88 11.34
N TYR A 173 5.26 -3.06 11.13
CA TYR A 173 5.10 -2.30 9.89
C TYR A 173 6.21 -1.27 9.74
N ILE A 174 6.59 -0.58 10.82
CA ILE A 174 7.70 0.38 10.80
C ILE A 174 9.04 -0.30 10.51
N ASP A 175 9.29 -1.47 11.08
CA ASP A 175 10.46 -2.29 10.75
C ASP A 175 10.48 -2.71 9.29
N TYR A 176 9.30 -2.95 8.69
CA TYR A 176 9.22 -3.25 7.27
C TYR A 176 9.60 -2.04 6.41
N VAL A 177 9.10 -0.84 6.74
CA VAL A 177 9.49 0.40 6.04
C VAL A 177 10.99 0.68 6.17
N ASP A 178 11.56 0.43 7.34
CA ASP A 178 13.02 0.56 7.57
C ASP A 178 13.84 -0.39 6.68
N ARG A 179 13.36 -1.62 6.47
CA ARG A 179 13.99 -2.60 5.55
C ARG A 179 13.92 -2.18 4.08
N MET A 180 13.01 -1.27 3.70
CA MET A 180 13.01 -0.64 2.38
C MET A 180 14.16 0.37 2.20
N LYS A 181 14.99 0.58 3.23
CA LYS A 181 16.18 1.45 3.21
C LYS A 181 15.84 2.92 2.97
N ILE A 182 14.70 3.38 3.49
CA ILE A 182 14.33 4.80 3.48
C ILE A 182 15.11 5.52 4.60
N PRO A 183 16.07 6.41 4.27
CA PRO A 183 16.94 7.00 5.29
C PRO A 183 16.13 7.80 6.33
N GLY A 184 16.39 7.54 7.61
CA GLY A 184 15.82 8.33 8.72
C GLY A 184 14.33 8.07 9.02
N VAL A 185 13.70 7.04 8.44
CA VAL A 185 12.27 6.80 8.63
C VAL A 185 11.88 6.45 10.08
N LYS A 186 12.69 5.66 10.78
CA LYS A 186 12.48 5.34 12.21
C LYS A 186 12.55 6.57 13.11
N PRO A 187 13.63 7.37 13.07
CA PRO A 187 13.69 8.64 13.82
C PRO A 187 12.54 9.60 13.49
N LEU A 188 12.16 9.71 12.21
CA LEU A 188 11.01 10.52 11.80
C LEU A 188 9.72 10.00 12.44
N TYR A 189 9.44 8.70 12.34
CA TYR A 189 8.25 8.10 12.92
C TYR A 189 8.17 8.32 14.43
N ALA A 190 9.29 8.15 15.15
CA ALA A 190 9.38 8.41 16.58
C ALA A 190 9.04 9.88 16.90
N LYS A 191 9.66 10.84 16.19
CA LYS A 191 9.39 12.27 16.37
C LYS A 191 7.93 12.63 16.10
N LEU A 192 7.33 12.05 15.06
CA LEU A 192 5.92 12.23 14.75
C LEU A 192 5.03 11.70 15.89
N CYS A 193 5.40 10.57 16.51
CA CYS A 193 4.69 10.04 17.69
C CYS A 193 4.81 10.95 18.91
N GLU A 194 5.98 11.54 19.14
CA GLU A 194 6.22 12.50 20.24
C GLU A 194 5.45 13.82 20.06
N ILE A 195 5.18 14.21 18.81
CA ILE A 195 4.35 15.39 18.51
C ILE A 195 2.85 15.09 18.74
N VAL A 196 2.36 13.95 18.28
CA VAL A 196 0.91 13.66 18.27
C VAL A 196 0.38 13.01 19.56
N HIS A 197 1.25 12.44 20.39
CA HIS A 197 0.88 11.90 21.70
C HIS A 197 1.33 12.83 22.82
N PRO A 198 0.67 12.79 24.00
CA PRO A 198 1.14 13.53 25.16
C PRO A 198 2.59 13.19 25.51
N ALA A 199 3.51 14.11 25.24
CA ALA A 199 4.94 13.99 25.50
C ALA A 199 5.57 15.37 25.71
N ALA A 200 6.85 15.41 26.10
CA ALA A 200 7.57 16.67 26.26
C ALA A 200 7.56 17.51 24.97
N ASP A 201 7.76 16.85 23.83
CA ASP A 201 7.74 17.50 22.52
C ASP A 201 6.39 18.13 22.20
N SER A 202 5.28 17.41 22.40
CA SER A 202 3.93 17.95 22.17
C SER A 202 3.62 19.18 23.05
N VAL A 203 4.29 19.34 24.18
CA VAL A 203 4.16 20.55 25.02
C VAL A 203 5.09 21.65 24.53
N SER A 204 6.35 21.29 24.24
CA SER A 204 7.40 22.26 23.86
C SER A 204 7.08 23.08 22.62
N VAL A 205 6.29 22.52 21.68
CA VAL A 205 5.92 23.22 20.44
C VAL A 205 5.08 24.47 20.67
N THR A 206 4.43 24.61 21.83
CA THR A 206 3.65 25.80 22.19
C THR A 206 4.49 26.90 22.84
N PHE A 207 5.74 26.62 23.23
CA PHE A 207 6.56 27.57 24.01
C PHE A 207 7.85 27.97 23.28
N VAL A 208 8.26 29.22 23.49
CA VAL A 208 9.57 29.75 23.10
C VAL A 208 10.33 30.18 24.35
N SER A 209 11.66 30.03 24.34
CA SER A 209 12.51 30.50 25.43
C SER A 209 13.02 31.90 25.13
N GLU A 210 12.81 32.83 26.07
CA GLU A 210 13.27 34.22 25.99
C GLU A 210 13.75 34.65 27.38
N ASP A 211 14.99 35.12 27.48
CA ASP A 211 15.62 35.62 28.71
C ASP A 211 15.48 34.71 29.96
N GLY A 212 15.56 33.38 29.76
CA GLY A 212 15.42 32.40 30.84
C GLY A 212 13.98 32.12 31.29
N ALA A 213 12.99 32.70 30.61
CA ALA A 213 11.57 32.39 30.76
C ALA A 213 11.04 31.58 29.57
N TRP A 214 9.86 30.98 29.76
CA TRP A 214 9.09 30.32 28.70
C TRP A 214 7.85 31.14 28.40
N LEU A 215 7.65 31.51 27.14
CA LEU A 215 6.48 32.23 26.67
C LEU A 215 5.65 31.32 25.78
N ALA A 216 4.34 31.27 26.02
CA ALA A 216 3.43 30.58 25.10
C ALA A 216 3.34 31.40 23.80
N ASP A 217 3.73 30.80 22.68
CA ASP A 217 3.56 31.36 21.34
C ASP A 217 2.85 30.34 20.43
N PRO A 218 1.56 30.53 20.12
CA PRO A 218 0.83 29.62 19.24
C PRO A 218 1.36 29.61 17.80
N ARG A 219 2.18 30.59 17.40
CA ARG A 219 2.80 30.62 16.07
C ARG A 219 4.05 29.75 15.98
N ASN A 220 4.60 29.33 17.12
CA ASN A 220 5.79 28.47 17.16
C ASN A 220 5.52 27.12 16.48
N GLU A 221 4.29 26.60 16.54
CA GLU A 221 3.89 25.37 15.87
C GLU A 221 4.19 25.39 14.36
N SER A 222 3.91 26.50 13.68
CA SER A 222 4.19 26.64 12.26
C SER A 222 5.69 26.65 11.98
N ALA A 223 6.49 27.29 12.84
CA ALA A 223 7.96 27.27 12.70
C ALA A 223 8.55 25.87 12.90
N VAL A 224 8.03 25.11 13.88
CA VAL A 224 8.42 23.72 14.10
C VAL A 224 8.02 22.84 12.90
N LEU A 225 6.83 23.05 12.34
CA LEU A 225 6.36 22.33 11.16
C LEU A 225 7.30 22.54 9.96
N GLU A 226 7.63 23.80 9.65
CA GLU A 226 8.53 24.12 8.53
C GLU A 226 9.92 23.50 8.73
N THR A 227 10.44 23.57 9.96
CA THR A 227 11.73 22.94 10.30
C THR A 227 11.67 21.43 10.08
N LEU A 228 10.67 20.75 10.64
CA LEU A 228 10.47 19.32 10.50
C LEU A 228 10.39 18.91 9.02
N LEU A 229 9.58 19.61 8.22
CA LEU A 229 9.42 19.29 6.80
C LEU A 229 10.71 19.57 6.01
N SER A 230 11.44 20.64 6.33
CA SER A 230 12.71 20.96 5.65
C SER A 230 13.75 19.86 5.86
N GLU A 231 13.86 19.32 7.08
CA GLU A 231 14.82 18.29 7.45
C GLU A 231 14.42 16.89 6.95
N ARG A 232 13.12 16.62 6.83
CA ARG A 232 12.58 15.27 6.63
C ARG A 232 11.92 15.05 5.27
N ARG A 233 11.94 16.06 4.39
CA ARG A 233 11.33 16.01 3.05
C ARG A 233 11.79 14.81 2.22
N SER A 234 13.08 14.51 2.24
CA SER A 234 13.65 13.37 1.48
C SER A 234 13.15 12.03 2.00
N THR A 235 13.12 11.85 3.32
CA THR A 235 12.54 10.67 3.99
C THR A 235 11.07 10.51 3.60
N LEU A 236 10.27 11.59 3.71
CA LEU A 236 8.86 11.58 3.33
C LEU A 236 8.64 11.26 1.85
N SER A 237 9.51 11.73 0.95
CA SER A 237 9.48 11.34 -0.45
C SER A 237 9.68 9.84 -0.63
N GLY A 238 10.64 9.25 0.09
CA GLY A 238 10.85 7.80 0.09
C GLY A 238 9.61 7.03 0.58
N VAL A 239 8.89 7.56 1.58
CA VAL A 239 7.64 6.96 2.08
C VAL A 239 6.54 7.00 1.02
N VAL A 240 6.43 8.10 0.26
CA VAL A 240 5.49 8.19 -0.88
C VAL A 240 5.82 7.14 -1.94
N MET A 241 7.10 7.00 -2.29
CA MET A 241 7.56 5.97 -3.24
C MET A 241 7.21 4.56 -2.76
N ALA A 242 7.50 4.25 -1.50
CA ALA A 242 7.16 2.96 -0.88
C ALA A 242 5.66 2.67 -0.88
N SER A 243 4.84 3.72 -0.69
CA SER A 243 3.38 3.58 -0.65
C SER A 243 2.76 3.30 -2.02
N TYR A 244 3.33 3.86 -3.09
CA TYR A 244 2.75 3.71 -4.44
C TYR A 244 3.40 2.64 -5.30
N ASN A 245 4.68 2.30 -5.11
CA ASN A 245 5.39 1.41 -6.02
C ASN A 245 4.74 0.01 -6.07
N ALA A 246 4.53 -0.64 -4.92
CA ALA A 246 3.92 -1.97 -4.89
C ALA A 246 2.55 -2.04 -5.61
N PRO A 247 1.54 -1.19 -5.28
CA PRO A 247 0.25 -1.25 -5.96
C PRO A 247 0.34 -0.87 -7.45
N LEU A 248 1.19 0.09 -7.85
CA LEU A 248 1.35 0.43 -9.27
C LEU A 248 1.99 -0.71 -10.08
N LEU A 249 2.96 -1.42 -9.49
CA LEU A 249 3.58 -2.59 -10.12
C LEU A 249 2.56 -3.72 -10.28
N ILE A 250 1.71 -3.97 -9.28
CA ILE A 250 0.63 -4.96 -9.38
C ILE A 250 -0.33 -4.58 -10.49
N LEU A 251 -0.85 -3.35 -10.51
CA LEU A 251 -1.77 -2.88 -11.55
C LEU A 251 -1.17 -3.03 -12.95
N LYS A 252 0.12 -2.73 -13.12
CA LYS A 252 0.83 -2.90 -14.39
C LYS A 252 0.99 -4.37 -14.77
N THR A 253 1.32 -5.25 -13.81
CA THR A 253 1.41 -6.70 -14.01
C THR A 253 0.06 -7.30 -14.43
N LEU A 254 -1.02 -6.86 -13.80
CA LEU A 254 -2.38 -7.35 -14.05
C LEU A 254 -2.86 -7.13 -15.49
N HIS A 255 -2.27 -6.18 -16.22
CA HIS A 255 -2.51 -6.02 -17.65
C HIS A 255 -2.16 -7.27 -18.48
N SER A 256 -1.42 -8.24 -17.95
CA SER A 256 -1.03 -9.47 -18.66
C SER A 256 -2.08 -10.58 -18.58
N PHE A 257 -3.13 -10.41 -17.78
CA PHE A 257 -4.16 -11.43 -17.52
C PHE A 257 -5.50 -11.14 -18.22
N ASP A 258 -5.64 -9.98 -18.88
CA ASP A 258 -6.84 -9.59 -19.65
C ASP A 258 -8.17 -9.62 -18.88
N LEU A 259 -8.13 -9.56 -17.54
CA LEU A 259 -9.31 -9.61 -16.67
C LEU A 259 -9.90 -8.23 -16.33
N PHE A 260 -9.06 -7.19 -16.29
CA PHE A 260 -9.43 -5.84 -15.84
C PHE A 260 -9.35 -4.82 -16.98
N THR A 261 -10.04 -3.68 -16.79
CA THR A 261 -9.91 -2.50 -17.67
C THR A 261 -8.44 -2.11 -17.79
N LYS A 262 -7.98 -1.93 -19.03
CA LYS A 262 -6.61 -1.49 -19.28
C LYS A 262 -6.45 -0.04 -18.83
N LEU A 263 -5.51 0.20 -17.91
CA LEU A 263 -5.17 1.53 -17.42
C LEU A 263 -4.31 2.24 -18.47
N SER A 264 -4.97 2.89 -19.43
CA SER A 264 -4.31 3.60 -20.53
C SER A 264 -3.37 4.69 -20.03
N GLY A 265 -3.75 5.39 -18.96
CA GLY A 265 -2.92 6.37 -18.26
C GLY A 265 -1.59 5.79 -17.77
N LEU A 266 -1.60 4.56 -17.25
CA LEU A 266 -0.40 3.91 -16.71
C LEU A 266 0.64 3.57 -17.79
N ARG A 267 0.22 3.44 -19.06
CA ARG A 267 1.13 3.16 -20.19
C ARG A 267 2.02 4.35 -20.55
N LYS A 268 1.61 5.57 -20.21
CA LYS A 268 2.38 6.80 -20.46
C LYS A 268 3.68 6.87 -19.64
N TYR A 269 3.76 6.07 -18.57
CA TYR A 269 4.85 6.13 -17.60
C TYR A 269 5.77 4.91 -17.74
N GLY A 270 7.06 5.19 -17.94
CA GLY A 270 8.13 4.21 -17.86
C GLY A 270 8.37 3.77 -16.42
N PHE A 271 8.58 2.48 -16.22
CA PHE A 271 8.93 1.90 -14.91
C PHE A 271 10.36 1.33 -14.93
N ASP A 272 11.12 1.60 -15.99
CA ASP A 272 12.41 0.97 -16.27
C ASP A 272 13.48 1.31 -15.23
N ASP A 273 13.35 2.45 -14.54
CA ASP A 273 14.22 2.87 -13.45
C ASP A 273 13.87 2.20 -12.10
N ILE A 274 12.79 1.41 -12.03
CA ILE A 274 12.42 0.66 -10.83
C ILE A 274 13.03 -0.74 -10.94
N PRO A 275 14.05 -1.10 -10.13
CA PRO A 275 14.73 -2.40 -10.26
C PRO A 275 13.78 -3.59 -10.13
N GLU A 276 12.75 -3.47 -9.29
CA GLU A 276 11.75 -4.53 -9.13
C GLU A 276 10.89 -4.71 -10.39
N TRP A 277 10.57 -3.62 -11.11
CA TRP A 277 9.86 -3.72 -12.39
C TRP A 277 10.68 -4.47 -13.44
N GLN A 278 12.00 -4.29 -13.47
CA GLN A 278 12.85 -4.99 -14.43
C GLN A 278 12.77 -6.51 -14.25
N LYS A 279 12.74 -6.99 -13.00
CA LYS A 279 12.54 -8.42 -12.68
C LYS A 279 11.17 -8.90 -13.11
N ILE A 280 10.12 -8.15 -12.75
CA ILE A 280 8.72 -8.44 -13.11
C ILE A 280 8.57 -8.51 -14.63
N ALA A 281 9.04 -7.50 -15.36
CA ALA A 281 8.96 -7.43 -16.81
C ALA A 281 9.74 -8.57 -17.49
N SER A 282 10.86 -9.01 -16.90
CA SER A 282 11.58 -10.20 -17.37
C SER A 282 10.73 -11.46 -17.19
N ALA A 283 10.12 -11.65 -16.02
CA ALA A 283 9.26 -12.80 -15.73
C ALA A 283 7.95 -12.80 -16.56
N LEU A 284 7.46 -11.64 -16.98
CA LEU A 284 6.30 -11.55 -17.87
C LEU A 284 6.60 -11.96 -19.33
N ARG A 285 7.88 -11.91 -19.74
CA ARG A 285 8.33 -12.27 -21.10
C ARG A 285 8.76 -13.72 -21.24
N SER A 286 9.14 -14.37 -20.14
CA SER A 286 9.36 -15.83 -20.08
C SER A 286 8.05 -16.59 -20.16
#